data_AF-A0A1F3BQA2-F1
#
_entry.id   AF-A0A1F3BQA2-F1
#
_cell.length_a   1.000
_cell.length_b   1.000
_cell.length_c   1.000
_cell.angle_alpha   90.00
_cell.angle_beta   90.00
_cell.angle_gamma   90.00
#
_symmetry.space_group_name_H-M   'P 1'
#
loop_
_entity.id
_entity.type
_entity.pdbx_description
1 polymer ?
#
loop_
_entity_poly.entity_id
_entity_poly.type
_entity_poly.pdbx_seq_one_letter_code
_entity_poly.pdbx_strand_id
1 'polypeptide(L)'
;MDYRTAAHLLALGARTVQVGAAAMMYGLGVVNELQGGLSFFLAERGLRSVSELVATAEAQTIPPTGKAVCEVDLATCTGCGNCSRCPHRAIALDGRGMPTVDRDRCVGCALCVQLCLVGSLSLHGSAVRTAAAP
;
A
#
# COMPACT_ATOMS: atom_id res chain seq x y z
N MET A 1 10.80 4.31 -2.53
CA MET A 1 10.75 4.17 -4.00
C MET A 1 11.83 3.19 -4.38
N ASP A 2 11.46 1.98 -4.78
CA ASP A 2 12.38 0.89 -5.15
C ASP A 2 12.25 0.53 -6.64
N TYR A 3 13.06 -0.42 -7.11
CA TYR A 3 13.07 -0.82 -8.53
C TYR A 3 11.76 -1.43 -8.98
N ARG A 4 11.01 -2.12 -8.09
CA ARG A 4 9.73 -2.74 -8.40
C ARG A 4 8.66 -1.68 -8.65
N THR A 5 8.63 -0.65 -7.81
CA THR A 5 7.75 0.51 -8.01
C THR A 5 8.08 1.21 -9.33
N ALA A 6 9.36 1.42 -9.63
CA ALA A 6 9.78 2.00 -10.91
C ALA A 6 9.34 1.14 -12.10
N ALA A 7 9.53 -0.19 -12.03
CA ALA A 7 9.09 -1.13 -13.06
C ALA A 7 7.58 -1.08 -13.31
N HIS A 8 6.76 -0.99 -12.25
CA HIS A 8 5.31 -0.87 -12.40
C HIS A 8 4.89 0.44 -13.06
N LEU A 9 5.54 1.57 -12.76
CA LEU A 9 5.27 2.84 -13.44
C LEU A 9 5.61 2.76 -14.93
N LEU A 10 6.74 2.13 -15.26
CA LEU A 10 7.14 1.87 -16.65
C LEU A 10 6.07 1.00 -17.34
N ALA A 11 5.66 -0.10 -16.68
CA ALA A 11 4.62 -1.00 -17.19
C ALA A 11 3.29 -0.29 -17.46
N LEU A 12 2.92 0.67 -16.61
CA LEU A 12 1.72 1.52 -16.79
C LEU A 12 1.87 2.59 -17.90
N GLY A 13 3.05 2.71 -18.53
CA GLY A 13 3.28 3.57 -19.69
C GLY A 13 4.23 4.74 -19.47
N ALA A 14 4.78 4.92 -18.26
CA ALA A 14 5.81 5.93 -18.05
C ALA A 14 7.07 5.58 -18.87
N ARG A 15 7.73 6.61 -19.42
CA ARG A 15 9.04 6.45 -20.11
C ARG A 15 10.22 6.81 -19.23
N THR A 16 9.98 7.58 -18.17
CA THR A 16 10.96 8.03 -17.20
C THR A 16 10.35 7.97 -15.80
N VAL A 17 11.20 7.74 -14.79
CA VAL A 17 10.80 7.70 -13.39
C VAL A 17 11.75 8.58 -12.59
N GLN A 18 11.21 9.54 -11.83
CA GLN A 18 12.01 10.47 -11.03
C GLN A 18 12.15 9.97 -9.59
N VAL A 19 13.36 10.04 -9.06
CA VAL A 19 13.68 9.57 -7.69
C VAL A 19 14.47 10.65 -6.95
N GLY A 20 13.76 11.58 -6.32
CA GLY A 20 14.37 12.66 -5.54
C GLY A 20 14.57 12.31 -4.06
N ALA A 21 13.46 12.03 -3.35
CA ALA A 21 13.50 11.82 -1.90
C ALA A 21 14.40 10.64 -1.48
N ALA A 22 14.37 9.52 -2.20
CA ALA A 22 15.21 8.37 -1.88
C ALA A 22 16.70 8.66 -2.09
N ALA A 23 17.07 9.41 -3.14
CA ALA A 23 18.45 9.83 -3.35
C ALA A 23 18.94 10.80 -2.26
N MET A 24 18.06 11.69 -1.78
CA MET A 24 18.38 12.61 -0.67
C MET A 24 18.56 11.89 0.67
N MET A 25 17.72 10.90 0.96
CA MET A 25 17.75 10.18 2.24
C MET A 25 18.82 9.07 2.30
N TYR A 26 19.08 8.41 1.18
CA TYR A 26 19.91 7.20 1.12
C TYR A 26 21.15 7.34 0.21
N GLY A 27 21.38 8.53 -0.36
CA GLY A 27 22.52 8.82 -1.23
C GLY A 27 22.35 8.32 -2.67
N LEU A 28 23.36 8.56 -3.51
CA LEU A 28 23.32 8.24 -4.94
C LEU A 28 23.44 6.74 -5.26
N GLY A 29 23.82 5.91 -4.29
CA GLY A 29 23.90 4.45 -4.44
C GLY A 29 22.58 3.81 -4.86
N VAL A 30 21.45 4.47 -4.56
CA VAL A 30 20.11 4.06 -4.99
C VAL A 30 20.01 3.89 -6.51
N VAL A 31 20.82 4.61 -7.30
CA VAL A 31 20.83 4.48 -8.76
C VAL A 31 21.28 3.07 -9.18
N ASN A 32 22.28 2.51 -8.49
CA ASN A 32 22.79 1.17 -8.78
C ASN A 32 21.77 0.10 -8.37
N GLU A 33 21.10 0.29 -7.23
CA GLU A 33 20.01 -0.60 -6.79
C GLU A 33 18.84 -0.60 -7.77
N LEU A 34 18.46 0.58 -8.27
CA LEU A 34 17.41 0.72 -9.28
C LEU A 34 17.81 0.04 -10.59
N GLN A 35 19.04 0.27 -11.07
CA GLN A 35 19.53 -0.31 -12.31
C GLN A 35 19.65 -1.84 -12.23
N GLY A 36 20.28 -2.36 -11.16
CA GLY A 36 20.45 -3.80 -10.95
C GLY A 36 19.12 -4.51 -10.72
N GLY A 37 18.28 -3.95 -9.84
CA GLY A 37 16.95 -4.51 -9.56
C GLY A 37 16.02 -4.50 -10.77
N LEU A 38 16.05 -3.45 -11.60
CA LEU A 38 15.28 -3.42 -12.84
C LEU A 38 15.81 -4.44 -13.85
N SER A 39 17.13 -4.57 -13.99
CA SER A 39 17.74 -5.58 -14.88
C SER A 39 17.32 -7.00 -14.47
N PHE A 40 17.33 -7.29 -13.16
CA PHE A 40 16.83 -8.55 -12.62
C PHE A 40 15.34 -8.76 -12.92
N PHE A 41 14.49 -7.76 -12.65
CA PHE A 41 13.06 -7.81 -12.92
C PHE A 41 12.72 -8.10 -14.39
N LEU A 42 13.49 -7.51 -15.33
CA LEU A 42 13.35 -7.77 -16.76
C LEU A 42 13.75 -9.20 -17.11
N ALA A 43 14.90 -9.67 -16.60
CA ALA A 43 15.41 -11.02 -16.84
C ALA A 43 14.44 -12.11 -16.33
N GLU A 44 13.86 -11.93 -15.14
CA GLU A 44 12.83 -12.84 -14.60
C GLU A 44 11.59 -12.95 -15.50
N ARG A 45 11.30 -11.93 -16.31
CA ARG A 45 10.17 -11.87 -17.23
C ARG A 45 10.55 -12.19 -18.69
N GLY A 46 11.81 -12.53 -18.95
CA GLY A 46 12.31 -12.78 -20.30
C GLY A 46 12.34 -11.53 -21.19
N LEU A 47 12.30 -10.34 -20.62
CA LEU A 47 12.34 -9.07 -21.35
C LEU A 47 13.79 -8.64 -21.58
N ARG A 48 14.11 -8.19 -22.79
CA ARG A 48 15.49 -7.83 -23.19
C ARG A 48 15.78 -6.35 -23.02
N SER A 49 14.75 -5.52 -22.87
CA SER A 49 14.90 -4.07 -22.77
C SER A 49 13.75 -3.43 -22.00
N VAL A 50 14.00 -2.25 -21.43
CA VAL A 50 12.97 -1.45 -20.76
C VAL A 50 11.84 -1.09 -21.71
N SER A 51 12.12 -0.87 -22.99
CA SER A 51 11.08 -0.59 -24.00
C SER A 51 10.07 -1.71 -24.17
N GLU A 52 10.46 -2.97 -23.92
CA GLU A 52 9.54 -4.11 -23.95
C GLU A 52 8.63 -4.16 -22.71
N LEU A 53 8.97 -3.43 -21.64
CA LEU A 53 8.14 -3.31 -20.44
C LEU A 53 7.14 -2.15 -20.55
N VAL A 54 7.48 -1.06 -21.25
CA VAL A 54 6.66 0.16 -21.27
C VAL A 54 5.27 -0.11 -21.86
N ALA A 55 4.22 0.33 -21.15
CA ALA A 55 2.82 0.19 -21.57
C ALA A 55 2.35 -1.27 -21.78
N THR A 56 2.94 -2.21 -21.05
CA THR A 56 2.50 -3.62 -21.05
C THR A 56 1.39 -3.92 -20.04
N ALA A 57 1.19 -3.04 -19.06
CA ALA A 57 0.13 -3.19 -18.07
C ALA A 57 -1.01 -2.20 -18.34
N GLU A 58 -2.24 -2.71 -18.34
CA GLU A 58 -3.44 -1.88 -18.37
C GLU A 58 -3.87 -1.52 -16.95
N ALA A 59 -4.18 -0.25 -16.71
CA ALA A 59 -4.76 0.18 -15.45
C ALA A 59 -6.19 -0.33 -15.34
N GLN A 60 -6.42 -1.28 -14.44
CA GLN A 60 -7.78 -1.73 -14.15
C GLN A 60 -8.51 -0.68 -13.31
N THR A 61 -9.69 -0.27 -13.76
CA THR A 61 -10.61 0.48 -12.91
C THR A 61 -11.19 -0.46 -11.87
N ILE A 62 -10.81 -0.25 -10.61
CA ILE A 62 -11.40 -0.97 -9.48
C ILE A 62 -12.71 -0.25 -9.12
N PRO A 63 -13.88 -0.85 -9.37
CA PRO A 63 -15.13 -0.21 -8.99
C PRO A 63 -15.22 -0.09 -7.46
N PRO A 64 -15.85 0.97 -6.92
CA PRO A 64 -16.13 1.04 -5.49
C PRO A 64 -17.05 -0.13 -5.13
N THR A 65 -16.49 -1.11 -4.44
CA THR A 65 -17.21 -2.28 -3.94
C THR A 65 -17.36 -2.15 -2.43
N GLY A 66 -18.24 -2.97 -1.85
CA GLY A 66 -18.81 -2.79 -0.51
C GLY A 66 -17.84 -2.27 0.56
N LYS A 67 -18.39 -1.46 1.48
CA LYS A 67 -17.64 -0.78 2.53
C LYS A 67 -17.02 -1.79 3.49
N ALA A 68 -15.70 -2.00 3.39
CA ALA A 68 -14.95 -2.64 4.45
C ALA A 68 -14.93 -1.74 5.68
N VAL A 69 -15.15 -2.32 6.86
CA VAL A 69 -15.16 -1.60 8.14
C VAL A 69 -14.03 -2.13 8.99
N CYS A 70 -13.40 -1.22 9.74
CA CYS A 70 -12.34 -1.59 10.66
C CYS A 70 -12.91 -2.34 11.87
N GLU A 71 -12.26 -3.43 12.25
CA GLU A 71 -12.49 -4.14 13.51
C GLU A 71 -11.23 -4.14 14.35
N VAL A 72 -11.41 -4.25 15.67
CA VAL A 72 -10.34 -4.21 16.65
C VAL A 72 -10.35 -5.50 17.44
N ASP A 73 -9.22 -6.17 17.50
CA ASP A 73 -8.95 -7.20 18.50
C ASP A 73 -8.45 -6.55 19.79
N LEU A 74 -9.35 -6.44 20.77
CA LEU A 74 -9.03 -5.84 22.07
C LEU A 74 -8.12 -6.72 22.93
N ALA A 75 -7.97 -8.02 22.61
CA ALA A 75 -7.12 -8.91 23.39
C ALA A 75 -5.62 -8.67 23.14
N THR A 76 -5.27 -8.24 21.92
CA THR A 76 -3.88 -7.96 21.52
C THR A 76 -3.52 -6.47 21.58
N CYS A 77 -4.51 -5.59 21.71
CA CYS A 77 -4.31 -4.15 21.69
C CYS A 77 -3.59 -3.64 22.94
N THR A 78 -2.54 -2.84 22.73
CA THR A 78 -1.71 -2.27 23.80
C THR A 78 -2.15 -0.88 24.27
N GLY A 79 -3.24 -0.33 23.74
CA GLY A 79 -3.74 1.01 24.11
C GLY A 79 -2.88 2.19 23.63
N CYS A 80 -1.97 2.00 22.66
CA CYS A 80 -1.04 3.06 22.22
C CYS A 80 -1.69 4.27 21.54
N GLY A 81 -2.95 4.16 21.12
CA GLY A 81 -3.75 5.26 20.58
C GLY A 81 -3.37 5.76 19.18
N ASN A 82 -2.39 5.17 18.48
CA ASN A 82 -1.96 5.66 17.16
C ASN A 82 -3.10 5.61 16.10
N CYS A 83 -4.04 4.67 16.25
CA CYS A 83 -5.23 4.56 15.40
C CYS A 83 -6.20 5.75 15.51
N SER A 84 -6.11 6.58 16.56
CA SER A 84 -6.92 7.80 16.72
C SER A 84 -6.66 8.85 15.63
N ARG A 85 -5.56 8.72 14.88
CA ARG A 85 -5.22 9.56 13.71
C ARG A 85 -6.11 9.29 12.47
N CYS A 86 -7.24 8.60 12.65
CA CYS A 86 -8.21 8.37 11.59
C CYS A 86 -8.70 9.71 11.01
N PRO A 87 -8.50 9.98 9.70
CA PRO A 87 -8.90 11.25 9.09
C PRO A 87 -10.42 11.44 9.05
N HIS A 88 -11.18 10.33 9.07
CA HIS A 88 -12.64 10.33 9.15
C HIS A 88 -13.16 10.39 10.59
N ARG A 89 -12.25 10.54 11.56
CA ARG A 89 -12.52 10.59 13.00
C ARG A 89 -13.28 9.37 13.54
N ALA A 90 -13.33 8.26 12.80
CA ALA A 90 -14.15 7.08 13.10
C ALA A 90 -13.68 6.26 14.30
N ILE A 91 -12.57 6.63 14.95
CA ILE A 91 -12.01 5.92 16.10
C ILE A 91 -11.98 6.85 17.30
N ALA A 92 -12.62 6.43 18.40
CA ALA A 92 -12.53 7.06 19.71
C ALA A 92 -11.75 6.16 20.66
N LEU A 93 -11.01 6.73 21.62
CA LEU A 93 -10.29 5.99 22.64
C LEU A 93 -11.01 6.13 23.98
N ASP A 94 -11.10 5.04 24.74
CA ASP A 94 -11.56 5.08 26.13
C ASP A 94 -10.48 5.61 27.08
N GLY A 95 -10.79 5.69 28.38
CA GLY A 95 -9.84 6.14 29.40
C GLY A 95 -8.58 5.28 29.58
N ARG A 96 -8.53 4.10 28.96
CA ARG A 96 -7.36 3.20 28.93
C ARG A 96 -6.65 3.19 27.58
N GLY A 97 -7.08 4.05 26.64
CA GLY A 97 -6.52 4.09 25.28
C GLY A 97 -7.06 2.99 24.36
N MET A 98 -8.10 2.26 24.77
CA MET A 98 -8.69 1.19 23.95
C MET A 98 -9.62 1.79 22.90
N PRO A 99 -9.45 1.44 21.61
CA PRO A 99 -10.20 2.06 20.53
C PRO A 99 -11.59 1.44 20.36
N THR A 100 -12.58 2.29 20.07
CA THR A 100 -13.91 1.92 19.57
C THR A 100 -14.10 2.51 18.18
N VAL A 101 -14.65 1.72 17.25
CA VAL A 101 -14.87 2.12 15.86
C VAL A 101 -16.34 2.48 15.63
N ASP A 102 -16.56 3.70 15.15
CA ASP A 102 -17.83 4.15 14.58
C ASP A 102 -17.93 3.65 13.13
N ARG A 103 -18.80 2.66 12.92
CA ARG A 103 -18.95 1.98 11.62
C ARG A 103 -19.52 2.91 10.54
N ASP A 104 -20.32 3.91 10.92
CA ASP A 104 -20.95 4.83 9.97
C ASP A 104 -19.92 5.79 9.38
N ARG A 105 -19.00 6.28 10.21
CA ARG A 105 -17.91 7.16 9.75
C ARG A 105 -16.71 6.44 9.16
N CYS A 106 -16.52 5.15 9.45
CA CYS A 106 -15.36 4.39 8.97
C CYS A 106 -15.46 4.07 7.47
N VAL A 107 -14.74 4.76 6.59
CA VAL A 107 -14.80 4.51 5.12
C VAL A 107 -13.95 3.34 4.61
N GLY A 108 -13.31 2.57 5.51
CA GLY A 108 -12.50 1.41 5.11
C GLY A 108 -11.13 1.74 4.49
N CYS A 109 -10.57 2.93 4.74
CA CYS A 109 -9.31 3.38 4.13
C CYS A 109 -8.03 2.68 4.64
N ALA A 110 -8.13 1.73 5.57
CA ALA A 110 -7.03 0.96 6.16
C ALA A 110 -5.92 1.75 6.89
N LEU A 111 -5.98 3.09 6.98
CA LEU A 111 -4.89 3.86 7.59
C LEU A 111 -4.62 3.46 9.05
N CYS A 112 -5.68 3.25 9.83
CA CYS A 112 -5.54 2.81 11.23
C CYS A 112 -4.90 1.41 11.36
N VAL A 113 -5.10 0.54 10.38
CA VAL A 113 -4.44 -0.77 10.29
C VAL A 113 -2.95 -0.60 10.05
N GLN A 114 -2.57 0.26 9.09
CA GLN A 114 -1.15 0.56 8.79
C GLN A 114 -0.42 1.23 9.97
N LEU A 115 -1.15 1.98 10.79
CA LEU A 115 -0.63 2.65 11.98
C LEU A 115 -0.55 1.72 13.21
N CYS A 116 -1.15 0.53 13.17
CA CYS A 116 -1.14 -0.37 14.32
C CYS A 116 0.19 -1.11 14.42
N LEU A 117 0.97 -0.81 15.46
CA LEU A 117 2.29 -1.40 15.70
C LEU A 117 2.22 -2.91 16.01
N VAL A 118 1.11 -3.38 16.57
CA VAL A 118 0.92 -4.77 17.03
C VAL A 118 -0.08 -5.55 16.17
N GLY A 119 -0.61 -4.96 15.10
CA GLY A 119 -1.52 -5.63 14.18
C GLY A 119 -2.93 -5.92 14.73
N SER A 120 -3.37 -5.26 15.81
CA SER A 120 -4.69 -5.48 16.44
C SER A 120 -5.89 -4.88 15.68
N LEU A 121 -5.68 -4.23 14.54
CA LEU A 121 -6.77 -3.71 13.70
C LEU A 121 -6.75 -4.39 12.34
N SER A 122 -7.93 -4.73 11.84
CA SER A 122 -8.15 -5.37 10.53
C SER A 122 -9.34 -4.73 9.81
N LEU A 123 -9.45 -4.95 8.51
CA LEU A 123 -10.64 -4.58 7.72
C LEU A 123 -11.48 -5.83 7.47
N HIS A 124 -12.77 -5.75 7.80
CA HIS A 124 -13.75 -6.79 7.52
C HIS A 124 -14.90 -6.22 6.67
N GLY A 125 -15.24 -6.89 5.57
CA GLY A 125 -16.26 -6.45 4.62
C GLY A 125 -16.39 -7.40 3.43
N SER A 126 -17.39 -7.18 2.59
CA SER A 126 -17.66 -8.03 1.42
C SER A 126 -16.46 -8.03 0.46
N ALA A 127 -15.76 -9.15 0.40
CA ALA A 127 -14.56 -9.32 -0.40
C ALA A 127 -14.85 -9.12 -1.90
N VAL A 128 -13.99 -8.33 -2.56
CA VAL A 128 -13.73 -8.50 -3.98
C VAL A 128 -12.99 -9.83 -4.13
N ARG A 129 -13.63 -10.80 -4.78
CA ARG A 129 -12.88 -11.84 -5.50
C ARG A 129 -12.15 -11.12 -6.62
N THR A 130 -10.86 -10.83 -6.44
CA THR A 130 -10.01 -10.53 -7.59
C THR A 130 -10.06 -11.78 -8.47
N ALA A 131 -10.60 -11.64 -9.69
CA ALA A 131 -10.37 -12.65 -10.71
C ALA A 131 -8.86 -12.85 -10.79
N ALA A 132 -8.40 -14.10 -10.71
CA ALA A 132 -7.00 -14.44 -10.90
C ALA A 132 -6.52 -13.80 -12.22
N ALA A 133 -5.40 -13.10 -12.18
CA ALA A 133 -4.72 -12.68 -13.40
C ALA A 133 -4.34 -13.94 -14.20
N PRO A 134 -4.46 -13.93 -15.55
CA PRO A 134 -3.92 -14.99 -16.39
C PRO A 134 -2.39 -15.08 -16.28
#